data_AF-A0A2P2IGD5-F1
#
_entry.id   AF-A0A2P2IGD5-F1
#
_cell.length_a   1.000
_cell.length_b   1.000
_cell.length_c   1.000
_cell.angle_alpha   90.00
_cell.angle_beta   90.00
_cell.angle_gamma   90.00
#
_symmetry.space_group_name_H-M   'P 1'
#
loop_
_entity.id
_entity.type
_entity.pdbx_description
1 polymer ?
#
loop_
_entity_poly.entity_id
_entity_poly.type
_entity_poly.pdbx_seq_one_letter_code
_entity_poly.pdbx_strand_id
1 'polypeptide(L)'
;LRQWVDEGVPKVFWLGGFTFPSGFLTALLQSSARRNGIPIDHLTWEFIVMNQEESSIQVYPKEGAYIKGLFIEGAKWDYDNAHLIEPKPMELTSAMPIIHFKPVDKKRSMKALYAAPLYMYPIRTGSRERPSYMLNVDLKAG
;
A
#
# COMPACT_ATOMS: atom_id res chain seq x y z
N LEU A 1 15.38 -7.27 -6.94
CA LEU A 1 16.66 -7.29 -6.20
C LEU A 1 17.86 -7.04 -7.11
N ARG A 2 18.16 -7.89 -8.11
CA ARG A 2 19.26 -7.60 -9.07
C ARG A 2 19.13 -6.24 -9.74
N GLN A 3 17.95 -5.96 -10.27
CA GLN A 3 17.63 -4.65 -10.85
C GLN A 3 17.85 -3.46 -9.89
N TRP A 4 17.73 -3.64 -8.57
CA TRP A 4 18.00 -2.55 -7.61
C TRP A 4 19.49 -2.28 -7.42
N VAL A 5 20.28 -3.35 -7.52
CA VAL A 5 21.74 -3.26 -7.47
C VAL A 5 22.26 -2.58 -8.73
N ASP A 6 21.65 -2.88 -9.88
CA ASP A 6 22.12 -2.41 -11.18
C ASP A 6 21.59 -1.01 -11.55
N GLU A 7 20.33 -0.69 -11.22
CA GLU A 7 19.64 0.53 -11.65
C GLU A 7 19.31 1.48 -10.48
N GLY A 8 19.67 1.12 -9.25
CA GLY A 8 19.37 1.88 -8.04
C GLY A 8 17.97 1.63 -7.48
N VAL A 9 17.52 2.52 -6.59
CA VAL A 9 16.24 2.36 -5.88
C VAL A 9 15.07 2.45 -6.87
N PRO A 10 14.15 1.47 -6.90
CA PRO A 10 13.02 1.50 -7.83
C PRO A 10 12.05 2.63 -7.47
N LYS A 11 11.34 3.15 -8.48
CA LYS A 11 10.23 4.10 -8.25
C LYS A 11 9.02 3.42 -7.63
N VAL A 12 8.77 2.17 -8.03
CA VAL A 12 7.62 1.36 -7.58
C VAL A 12 8.12 0.05 -6.96
N PHE A 13 7.70 -0.20 -5.72
CA PHE A 13 8.10 -1.35 -4.95
C PHE A 13 7.05 -2.47 -5.05
N TRP A 14 7.51 -3.70 -5.22
CA TRP A 14 6.67 -4.87 -5.06
C TRP A 14 6.71 -5.31 -3.59
N LEU A 15 5.66 -5.01 -2.83
CA LEU A 15 5.64 -5.24 -1.37
C LEU A 15 5.77 -6.73 -1.02
N GLY A 16 5.17 -7.62 -1.82
CA GLY A 16 5.31 -9.07 -1.68
C GLY A 16 6.71 -9.61 -2.02
N GLY A 17 7.59 -8.79 -2.61
CA GLY A 17 8.97 -9.15 -2.87
C GLY A 17 9.92 -8.99 -1.68
N PHE A 18 9.46 -8.38 -0.57
CA PHE A 18 10.27 -8.23 0.63
C PHE A 18 10.11 -9.43 1.57
N THR A 19 11.21 -9.85 2.21
CA THR A 19 11.17 -10.84 3.29
C THR A 19 10.49 -10.31 4.56
N PHE A 20 10.59 -9.00 4.80
CA PHE A 20 9.95 -8.33 5.93
C PHE A 20 9.30 -6.98 5.51
N PRO A 21 8.11 -7.03 4.87
CA PRO A 21 7.41 -5.85 4.36
C PRO A 21 7.08 -4.81 5.43
N SER A 22 6.70 -5.25 6.64
CA SER A 22 6.36 -4.36 7.75
C SER A 22 7.54 -3.49 8.18
N GLY A 23 8.76 -4.04 8.17
CA GLY A 23 9.97 -3.26 8.49
C GLY A 23 10.26 -2.19 7.44
N PHE A 24 10.00 -2.49 6.16
CA PHE A 24 10.10 -1.50 5.09
C PHE A 24 9.11 -0.33 5.30
N LEU A 25 7.85 -0.64 5.62
CA LEU A 25 6.85 0.39 5.92
C LEU A 25 7.23 1.24 7.13
N THR A 26 7.71 0.61 8.22
CA THR A 26 8.20 1.33 9.39
C THR A 26 9.40 2.22 9.05
N ALA A 27 10.33 1.76 8.21
CA ALA A 27 11.48 2.55 7.79
C ALA A 27 11.06 3.81 7.00
N LEU A 28 10.03 3.72 6.16
CA LEU A 28 9.45 4.87 5.47
C LEU A 28 8.87 5.90 6.45
N LEU A 29 8.12 5.45 7.46
CA LEU A 29 7.59 6.32 8.51
C LEU A 29 8.72 6.99 9.31
N GLN A 30 9.75 6.23 9.70
CA GLN A 30 10.92 6.75 10.39
C GLN A 30 11.65 7.81 9.55
N SER A 31 11.80 7.57 8.24
CA SER A 31 12.42 8.53 7.33
C SER A 31 11.61 9.81 7.21
N SER A 32 10.28 9.74 7.17
CA SER A 32 9.41 10.93 7.11
C SER A 32 9.42 11.69 8.45
N ALA A 33 9.33 10.97 9.58
CA ALA A 33 9.41 11.53 10.93
C ALA A 33 10.68 12.36 11.13
N ARG A 34 11.85 11.79 10.76
CA ARG A 34 13.15 12.48 10.85
C ARG A 34 13.22 13.71 9.95
N ARG A 35 12.68 13.63 8.73
CA ARG A 35 12.68 14.74 7.78
C ARG A 35 11.82 15.91 8.25
N ASN A 36 10.67 15.60 8.84
CA ASN A 36 9.67 16.59 9.24
C ASN A 36 9.80 17.03 10.71
N GLY A 37 10.73 16.45 11.46
CA GLY A 37 10.96 16.80 12.87
C GLY A 37 9.79 16.45 13.79
N ILE A 38 8.98 15.45 13.44
CA ILE A 38 7.81 15.02 14.23
C ILE A 38 7.99 13.58 14.76
N PRO A 39 7.42 13.24 15.91
CA PRO A 39 7.44 11.86 16.42
C PRO A 39 6.78 10.89 15.43
N ILE A 40 7.33 9.68 15.29
CA ILE A 40 6.73 8.64 14.44
C ILE A 40 5.29 8.31 14.86
N ASP A 41 4.98 8.39 16.16
CA ASP A 41 3.64 8.10 16.69
C ASP A 41 2.58 9.10 16.23
N HIS A 42 2.98 10.25 15.68
CA HIS A 42 2.07 11.23 15.10
C HIS A 42 1.80 10.97 13.62
N LEU A 43 2.51 10.04 12.99
CA LEU A 43 2.32 9.67 11.61
C LEU A 43 1.30 8.53 11.46
N THR A 44 0.57 8.58 10.36
CA THR A 44 -0.27 7.50 9.84
C THR A 44 -0.11 7.42 8.32
N TRP A 45 -0.76 6.45 7.71
CA TRP A 45 -0.79 6.30 6.26
C TRP A 45 -1.99 7.01 5.64
N GLU A 46 -1.75 7.72 4.55
CA GLU A 46 -2.74 8.08 3.55
C GLU A 46 -2.48 7.19 2.32
N PHE A 47 -3.53 6.55 1.82
CA PHE A 47 -3.46 5.69 0.65
C PHE A 47 -4.07 6.38 -0.56
N ILE A 48 -3.26 6.57 -1.60
CA ILE A 48 -3.73 7.17 -2.85
C ILE A 48 -3.62 6.10 -3.93
N VAL A 49 -4.77 5.62 -4.41
CA VAL A 49 -4.83 4.65 -5.51
C VAL A 49 -4.53 5.37 -6.82
N MET A 50 -3.53 4.88 -7.53
CA MET A 50 -3.02 5.45 -8.78
C MET A 50 -3.60 4.66 -9.94
N ASN A 51 -4.61 5.21 -10.63
CA ASN A 51 -5.22 4.61 -11.83
C ASN A 51 -4.35 4.85 -13.08
N GLN A 52 -3.06 4.54 -12.99
CA GLN A 52 -2.10 4.71 -14.07
C GLN A 52 -1.11 3.54 -14.09
N GLU A 53 -0.59 3.23 -15.27
CA GLU A 53 0.40 2.16 -15.42
C GLU A 53 1.74 2.52 -14.79
N GLU A 54 2.52 1.51 -14.42
CA GLU A 54 3.87 1.68 -13.87
C GLU A 54 4.79 2.50 -14.81
N SER A 55 4.65 2.28 -16.13
CA SER A 55 5.39 2.98 -17.19
C SER A 55 5.19 4.50 -17.18
N SER A 56 4.04 4.96 -16.70
CA SER A 56 3.70 6.38 -16.60
C SER A 56 4.32 7.06 -15.36
N ILE A 57 4.82 6.29 -14.39
CA ILE A 57 5.41 6.82 -13.15
C ILE A 57 6.85 7.23 -13.42
N GLN A 58 7.02 8.50 -13.78
CA GLN A 58 8.33 9.06 -14.12
C GLN A 58 9.06 9.65 -12.91
N VAL A 59 8.34 10.01 -11.85
CA VAL A 59 8.89 10.76 -10.70
C VAL A 59 8.81 9.92 -9.44
N TYR A 60 9.83 10.04 -8.58
CA TYR A 60 9.82 9.43 -7.25
C TYR A 60 8.80 10.12 -6.34
N PRO A 61 8.13 9.40 -5.43
CA PRO A 61 7.25 10.04 -4.46
C PRO A 61 8.09 10.94 -3.55
N LYS A 62 7.61 12.16 -3.27
CA LYS A 62 8.30 13.07 -2.33
C LYS A 62 8.45 12.43 -0.95
N GLU A 63 7.41 11.71 -0.51
CA GLU A 63 7.37 10.96 0.74
C GLU A 63 6.69 9.61 0.54
N GLY A 64 7.11 8.60 1.31
CA GLY A 64 6.54 7.27 1.23
C GLY A 64 7.04 6.46 0.04
N ALA A 65 6.19 5.58 -0.49
CA ALA A 65 6.53 4.70 -1.60
C ALA A 65 5.31 4.35 -2.45
N TYR A 66 5.54 4.13 -3.76
CA TYR A 66 4.55 3.50 -4.63
C TYR A 66 4.64 1.98 -4.49
N ILE A 67 3.50 1.32 -4.31
CA ILE A 67 3.42 -0.12 -4.07
C ILE A 67 2.58 -0.78 -5.16
N LYS A 68 3.14 -1.84 -5.76
CA LYS A 68 2.48 -2.68 -6.76
C LYS A 68 2.32 -4.13 -6.31
N GLY A 69 1.53 -4.89 -7.07
CA GLY A 69 1.35 -6.32 -6.88
C GLY A 69 0.47 -6.68 -5.68
N LEU A 70 -0.43 -5.77 -5.31
CA LEU A 70 -1.48 -6.04 -4.34
C LEU A 70 -2.68 -6.66 -5.04
N PHE A 71 -3.39 -7.53 -4.31
CA PHE A 71 -4.62 -8.16 -4.78
C PHE A 71 -5.70 -7.95 -3.73
N ILE A 72 -6.94 -7.87 -4.18
CA ILE A 72 -8.12 -7.80 -3.33
C ILE A 72 -8.98 -9.04 -3.57
N GLU A 73 -9.60 -9.52 -2.50
CA GLU A 73 -10.48 -10.69 -2.51
C GLU A 73 -11.88 -10.25 -2.06
N GLY A 74 -12.91 -10.69 -2.77
CA GLY A 74 -14.30 -10.30 -2.49
C GLY A 74 -14.71 -8.91 -2.98
N ALA A 75 -13.84 -8.21 -3.69
CA ALA A 75 -14.13 -6.94 -4.35
C ALA A 75 -13.26 -6.77 -5.59
N LYS A 76 -13.53 -5.74 -6.38
CA LYS A 76 -12.74 -5.32 -7.54
C LYS A 76 -12.58 -3.81 -7.54
N TRP A 77 -11.45 -3.32 -8.03
CA TRP A 77 -11.26 -1.89 -8.22
C TRP A 77 -11.83 -1.44 -9.57
N ASP A 78 -12.69 -0.42 -9.53
CA ASP A 78 -13.17 0.30 -10.70
C ASP A 78 -12.18 1.41 -11.08
N TYR A 79 -11.55 1.27 -12.25
CA TYR A 79 -10.58 2.25 -12.76
C TYR A 79 -11.24 3.54 -13.26
N ASP A 80 -12.51 3.47 -13.68
CA ASP A 80 -13.23 4.61 -14.24
C ASP A 80 -13.77 5.49 -13.10
N ASN A 81 -14.34 4.87 -12.06
CA ASN A 81 -14.96 5.58 -10.94
C ASN A 81 -14.07 5.69 -9.68
N ALA A 82 -12.92 5.03 -9.67
CA ALA A 82 -11.92 5.06 -8.59
C ALA A 82 -12.49 4.66 -7.21
N HIS A 83 -13.24 3.56 -7.17
CA HIS A 83 -13.74 2.94 -5.94
C HIS A 83 -13.84 1.41 -6.08
N LEU A 84 -14.09 0.73 -4.97
CA LEU A 84 -14.39 -0.69 -4.94
C LEU A 84 -15.80 -0.97 -5.43
N ILE A 85 -15.93 -2.03 -6.22
CA ILE A 85 -17.18 -2.60 -6.72
C ILE A 85 -17.24 -4.10 -6.43
N GLU A 86 -18.42 -4.68 -6.59
CA GLU A 86 -18.58 -6.13 -6.53
C GLU A 86 -17.75 -6.83 -7.62
N PRO A 87 -17.09 -7.95 -7.29
CA PRO A 87 -16.33 -8.71 -8.27
C PRO A 87 -17.26 -9.42 -9.27
N LYS A 88 -16.74 -9.79 -10.43
CA LYS A 88 -17.51 -10.61 -11.38
C LYS A 88 -17.76 -12.01 -10.81
N PRO A 89 -18.82 -12.71 -11.23
CA PRO A 89 -19.02 -14.11 -10.87
C PRO A 89 -17.76 -14.94 -11.15
N MET A 90 -17.34 -15.74 -10.17
CA MET A 90 -16.13 -16.59 -10.19
C MET A 90 -14.78 -15.82 -10.20
N GLU A 91 -14.76 -14.51 -10.02
CA GLU A 91 -13.55 -13.70 -9.83
C GLU A 91 -13.21 -13.61 -8.33
N LEU A 92 -12.54 -14.64 -7.79
CA LEU A 92 -12.21 -14.71 -6.35
C LEU A 92 -11.21 -13.62 -5.93
N THR A 93 -10.25 -13.29 -6.79
CA THR A 93 -9.23 -12.28 -6.55
C THR A 93 -9.09 -11.35 -7.76
N SER A 94 -8.88 -10.07 -7.49
CA SER A 94 -8.65 -9.02 -8.49
C SER A 94 -7.35 -8.29 -8.20
N ALA A 95 -6.61 -7.92 -9.24
CA ALA A 95 -5.41 -7.10 -9.09
C ALA A 95 -5.79 -5.66 -8.70
N MET A 96 -5.09 -5.09 -7.72
CA MET A 96 -5.22 -3.69 -7.35
C MET A 96 -4.26 -2.83 -8.19
N PRO A 97 -4.63 -1.56 -8.48
CA PRO A 97 -3.70 -0.61 -9.06
C PRO A 97 -2.53 -0.32 -8.11
N ILE A 98 -1.57 0.44 -8.61
CA ILE A 98 -0.47 0.93 -7.77
C ILE A 98 -1.06 1.83 -6.68
N ILE A 99 -0.65 1.63 -5.44
CA ILE A 99 -1.08 2.47 -4.31
C ILE A 99 0.12 3.25 -3.79
N HIS A 100 -0.03 4.56 -3.66
CA HIS A 100 0.94 5.40 -2.97
C HIS A 100 0.68 5.31 -1.46
N PHE A 101 1.63 4.74 -0.74
CA PHE A 101 1.66 4.70 0.71
C PHE A 101 2.35 5.97 1.18
N LYS A 102 1.58 6.97 1.57
CA LYS A 102 2.09 8.30 1.92
C LYS A 102 1.98 8.54 3.43
N PRO A 103 3.10 8.82 4.12
CA PRO A 103 3.06 9.25 5.52
C PRO A 103 2.35 10.60 5.65
N VAL A 104 1.44 10.72 6.62
CA VAL A 104 0.75 11.97 6.95
C VAL A 104 0.58 12.11 8.45
N ASP A 105 0.37 13.34 8.94
CA ASP A 105 0.00 13.57 10.34
C ASP A 105 -1.42 13.04 10.62
N LYS A 106 -1.58 12.29 11.71
CA LYS A 106 -2.86 11.72 12.18
C LYS A 106 -3.99 12.74 12.25
N LYS A 107 -3.71 14.02 12.54
CA LYS A 107 -4.73 15.09 12.63
C LYS A 107 -5.43 15.37 11.29
N ARG A 108 -4.89 14.88 10.16
CA ARG A 108 -5.37 15.19 8.82
C ARG A 108 -6.27 14.10 8.21
N SER A 109 -6.35 12.91 8.81
CA SER A 109 -7.13 11.80 8.26
C SER A 109 -8.57 11.83 8.77
N MET A 110 -9.48 12.40 7.98
CA MET A 110 -10.91 12.60 8.32
C MET A 110 -11.82 12.27 7.14
N LYS A 111 -11.59 11.15 6.45
CA LYS A 111 -12.53 10.65 5.42
C LYS A 111 -13.05 9.27 5.83
N ALA A 112 -14.36 9.11 5.83
CA ALA A 112 -15.00 7.80 5.99
C ALA A 112 -14.67 6.94 4.77
N LEU A 113 -13.65 6.10 4.90
CA LEU A 113 -13.20 5.16 3.90
C LEU A 113 -13.35 3.74 4.46
N TYR A 114 -13.48 2.77 3.55
CA TYR A 114 -13.48 1.36 3.93
C TYR A 114 -12.06 0.95 4.31
N ALA A 115 -11.87 0.57 5.58
CA ALA A 115 -10.59 0.09 6.10
C ALA A 115 -10.38 -1.38 5.66
N ALA A 116 -9.77 -1.57 4.49
CA ALA A 116 -9.50 -2.89 3.93
C ALA A 116 -8.26 -3.51 4.59
N PRO A 117 -8.37 -4.69 5.24
CA PRO A 117 -7.21 -5.32 5.88
C PRO A 117 -6.22 -5.86 4.84
N LEU A 118 -4.96 -5.42 4.93
CA LEU A 118 -3.86 -5.91 4.12
C LEU A 118 -3.14 -7.05 4.83
N TYR A 119 -3.00 -8.18 4.12
CA TYR A 119 -2.33 -9.38 4.59
C TYR A 119 -1.08 -9.68 3.77
N MET A 120 -0.06 -10.25 4.43
CA MET A 120 1.15 -10.74 3.80
C MET A 120 0.94 -12.09 3.09
N TYR A 121 0.05 -12.93 3.63
CA TYR A 121 -0.21 -14.27 3.11
C TYR A 121 -1.71 -14.46 2.82
N PRO A 122 -2.08 -15.29 1.82
CA PRO A 122 -3.49 -15.63 1.56
C PRO A 122 -4.18 -16.27 2.76
N ILE A 123 -3.44 -17.05 3.56
CA ILE A 123 -3.92 -17.61 4.82
C ILE A 123 -3.90 -16.49 5.87
N ARG A 124 -5.10 -16.00 6.22
CA ARG A 124 -5.29 -14.82 7.09
C ARG A 124 -5.17 -15.10 8.59
N THR A 125 -5.25 -16.37 8.99
CA THR A 125 -5.16 -16.79 10.40
C THR A 125 -3.77 -16.56 10.99
N GLY A 126 -2.72 -16.67 10.17
CA GLY A 126 -1.33 -16.50 10.60
C GLY A 126 -0.94 -17.40 11.78
N SER A 127 0.29 -17.24 12.27
CA SER A 127 0.69 -17.73 13.59
C SER A 127 1.24 -16.57 14.42
N ARG A 128 1.41 -16.75 15.73
CA ARG A 128 1.99 -15.71 16.59
C ARG A 128 3.41 -15.30 16.15
N GLU A 129 4.16 -16.23 15.57
CA GLU A 129 5.52 -16.01 15.04
C GLU A 129 5.51 -15.45 13.62
N ARG A 130 4.44 -15.70 12.86
CA ARG A 130 4.25 -15.26 11.47
C ARG A 130 2.86 -14.64 11.32
N PRO A 131 2.66 -13.42 11.84
CA PRO A 131 1.39 -12.73 11.66
C PRO A 131 1.15 -12.50 10.16
N SER A 132 -0.08 -12.75 9.72
CA SER A 132 -0.47 -12.51 8.33
C SER A 132 -0.96 -11.08 8.14
N TYR A 133 -1.69 -10.54 9.12
CA TYR A 133 -2.16 -9.15 9.09
C TYR A 133 -1.01 -8.16 9.18
N MET A 134 -1.04 -7.13 8.34
CA MET A 134 -0.05 -6.05 8.34
C MET A 134 -0.64 -4.71 8.82
N LEU A 135 -1.64 -4.18 8.11
CA LEU A 135 -2.31 -2.92 8.43
C LEU A 135 -3.63 -2.80 7.65
N ASN A 136 -4.43 -1.79 7.96
CA ASN A 136 -5.57 -1.41 7.13
C ASN A 136 -5.16 -0.43 6.03
N VAL A 137 -5.71 -0.61 4.85
CA VAL A 137 -5.60 0.27 3.68
C VAL A 137 -6.96 0.92 3.48
N ASP A 138 -7.04 2.23 3.65
CA ASP A 138 -8.28 2.98 3.50
C ASP A 138 -8.61 3.16 2.01
N LEU A 139 -9.71 2.55 1.58
CA LEU A 139 -10.18 2.54 0.19
C LEU A 139 -11.56 3.17 0.07
N LYS A 140 -11.85 3.77 -1.09
CA LYS A 140 -13.21 4.20 -1.41
C LYS A 140 -14.06 2.97 -1.74
N ALA A 141 -15.19 2.81 -1.07
CA ALA A 141 -16.21 1.83 -1.42
C ALA A 141 -17.36 2.53 -2.15
N GLY A 142 -17.86 1.89 -3.21
CA GLY A 142 -19.04 2.32 -3.96
C GLY A 142 -20.34 1.92 -3.28
#